data_AF-A0A7C7P6R1-F1
#
_entry.id   AF-A0A7C7P6R1-F1
#
_cell.length_a   1.000
_cell.length_b   1.000
_cell.length_c   1.000
_cell.angle_alpha   90.00
_cell.angle_beta   90.00
_cell.angle_gamma   90.00
#
_symmetry.space_group_name_H-M   'P 1'
#
loop_
_entity.id
_entity.type
_entity.pdbx_description
1 polymer ?
#
loop_
_entity_poly.entity_id
_entity_poly.type
_entity_poly.pdbx_seq_one_letter_code
_entity_poly.pdbx_strand_id
1 'polypeptide(L)'
;MKGGKSDYEGYRKWVSLVANQLARVILGIKLHECTTSFRAFRVPLFNSLNLSPIKSNGYSFFLECVYELKCVDAEMTEVPIHFKDRFHGESKIPKTEIFRSMYKFASLFLSRFYKKQTDLSNPIEIKSSCYLCNSQCLVEINHGNTINDIVGAQAYKCTSLEHKSKPQVLNCLICDLSFVPQTSYPADIENIYSEVEDPIYLANKESRYKTFQESLAQISPYLPDKEGNLIEVGSYCGIFLDTFQKKYPGWDYIGVEPSKWASEYARSQLNINTRTGTLEDNIKELTPDYDVAVAWDVLEHLKDPLAFLLQINSLIKIKGIFCFSTLDIDNWLPKIMGRHWPWLMEMHLFYYKSYTTEQLLGKAGFKIIESEKYRHYVSIHYLFGKIIAILPKWLEKPLDYFSSFLPQKIVIPISFGDIKLYICEKT
;
A
#
# COMPACT_ATOMS: atom_id res chain seq x y z
N MET A 1 12.70 7.79 -41.16
CA MET A 1 12.97 6.56 -41.94
C MET A 1 12.13 6.57 -43.22
N LYS A 2 12.63 6.01 -44.33
CA LYS A 2 11.86 5.90 -45.58
C LYS A 2 10.57 5.10 -45.33
N GLY A 3 9.41 5.69 -45.63
CA GLY A 3 8.08 5.08 -45.45
C GLY A 3 7.38 5.37 -44.12
N GLY A 4 8.08 5.76 -43.06
CA GLY A 4 7.46 6.11 -41.76
C GLY A 4 6.94 7.55 -41.75
N LYS A 5 5.74 7.78 -41.20
CA LYS A 5 5.09 9.11 -41.13
C LYS A 5 4.32 9.29 -39.83
N SER A 6 4.10 10.55 -39.42
CA SER A 6 3.26 10.92 -38.28
C SER A 6 2.41 12.13 -38.67
N ASP A 7 1.17 12.17 -38.16
CA ASP A 7 0.25 13.30 -38.32
C ASP A 7 0.55 14.47 -37.37
N TYR A 8 1.60 14.37 -36.54
CA TYR A 8 1.97 15.45 -35.64
C TYR A 8 2.30 16.75 -36.39
N GLU A 9 1.77 17.85 -35.88
CA GLU A 9 2.04 19.20 -36.37
C GLU A 9 2.64 20.12 -35.28
N GLY A 10 3.14 21.29 -35.71
CA GLY A 10 3.61 22.36 -34.84
C GLY A 10 4.68 21.94 -33.81
N TYR A 11 4.50 22.39 -32.57
CA TYR A 11 5.45 22.18 -31.46
C TYR A 11 5.72 20.70 -31.19
N ARG A 12 4.69 19.85 -31.24
CA ARG A 12 4.81 18.41 -30.95
C ARG A 12 5.71 17.70 -31.96
N LYS A 13 5.55 18.02 -33.25
CA LYS A 13 6.42 17.52 -34.32
C LYS A 13 7.86 17.95 -34.09
N TRP A 14 8.07 19.23 -33.78
CA TRP A 14 9.41 19.77 -33.53
C TRP A 14 10.10 19.07 -32.34
N VAL A 15 9.41 18.94 -31.20
CA VAL A 15 9.94 18.26 -30.01
C VAL A 15 10.33 16.81 -30.33
N SER A 16 9.47 16.06 -31.04
CA SER A 16 9.76 14.67 -31.42
C SER A 16 10.96 14.56 -32.34
N LEU A 17 11.07 15.41 -33.37
CA LEU A 17 12.21 15.41 -34.29
C LEU A 17 13.53 15.71 -33.57
N VAL A 18 13.53 16.74 -32.71
CA VAL A 18 14.71 17.15 -31.94
C VAL A 18 15.11 16.06 -30.95
N ALA A 19 14.18 15.51 -30.17
CA ALA A 19 14.46 14.46 -29.20
C ALA A 19 15.09 13.22 -29.85
N ASN A 20 14.53 12.75 -30.97
CA ASN A 20 15.07 11.63 -31.73
C ASN A 20 16.45 11.92 -32.32
N GLN A 21 16.64 13.12 -32.90
CA GLN A 21 17.93 13.50 -33.46
C GLN A 21 19.02 13.58 -32.39
N LEU A 22 18.70 14.14 -31.22
CA LEU A 22 19.61 14.19 -30.09
C LEU A 22 19.96 12.78 -29.59
N ALA A 23 18.96 11.89 -29.41
CA ALA A 23 19.18 10.52 -28.98
C ALA A 23 20.17 9.77 -29.89
N ARG A 24 20.03 9.94 -31.21
CA ARG A 24 20.94 9.33 -32.18
C ARG A 24 22.37 9.83 -32.05
N VAL A 25 22.54 11.15 -32.04
CA VAL A 25 23.87 11.77 -32.06
C VAL A 25 24.59 11.58 -30.72
N ILE A 26 23.90 11.86 -29.61
CA ILE A 26 24.53 11.95 -28.29
C ILE A 26 24.59 10.59 -27.60
N LEU A 27 23.60 9.71 -27.79
CA LEU A 27 23.61 8.38 -27.18
C LEU A 27 24.13 7.29 -28.13
N GLY A 28 24.39 7.63 -29.40
CA GLY A 28 24.90 6.69 -30.40
C GLY A 28 23.88 5.63 -30.82
N ILE A 29 22.58 5.95 -30.73
CA ILE A 29 21.49 5.06 -31.11
C ILE A 29 21.33 5.08 -32.63
N LYS A 30 21.21 3.91 -33.26
CA LYS A 30 21.08 3.78 -34.72
C LYS A 30 19.65 3.97 -35.24
N LEU A 31 18.64 3.85 -34.38
CA LEU A 31 17.22 4.00 -34.74
C LEU A 31 16.86 5.46 -35.02
N HIS A 32 15.94 5.67 -35.95
CA HIS A 32 15.34 6.98 -36.24
C HIS A 32 14.24 7.37 -35.26
N GLU A 33 13.60 6.40 -34.61
CA GLU A 33 12.50 6.60 -33.68
C GLU A 33 12.73 5.88 -32.34
N CYS A 34 12.94 6.67 -31.29
CA CYS A 34 13.29 6.24 -29.94
C CYS A 34 12.21 6.57 -28.90
N THR A 35 11.21 7.36 -29.26
CA THR A 35 10.20 7.96 -28.37
C THR A 35 8.83 7.27 -28.41
N THR A 36 8.60 6.37 -29.36
CA THR A 36 7.36 5.57 -29.46
C THR A 36 7.38 4.33 -28.55
N SER A 37 6.17 3.90 -28.18
CA SER A 37 5.93 2.70 -27.37
C SER A 37 5.76 1.41 -28.17
N PHE A 38 5.44 1.51 -29.47
CA PHE A 38 5.17 0.33 -30.30
C PHE A 38 6.46 -0.40 -30.66
N ARG A 39 6.70 -1.54 -29.99
CA ARG A 39 7.94 -2.32 -30.10
C ARG A 39 7.63 -3.80 -30.04
N ALA A 40 8.40 -4.59 -30.78
CA ALA A 40 8.38 -6.04 -30.71
C ALA A 40 9.75 -6.53 -30.25
N PHE A 41 9.77 -7.48 -29.31
CA PHE A 41 10.99 -8.08 -28.78
C PHE A 41 11.00 -9.57 -29.10
N ARG A 42 12.18 -10.11 -29.42
CA ARG A 42 12.38 -11.57 -29.38
C ARG A 42 12.29 -12.00 -27.92
N VAL A 43 11.44 -12.98 -27.62
CA VAL A 43 11.23 -13.46 -26.24
C VAL A 43 12.55 -13.86 -25.54
N PRO A 44 13.48 -14.60 -26.18
CA PRO A 44 14.75 -14.93 -25.53
C PRO A 44 15.60 -13.71 -25.19
N LEU A 45 15.64 -12.72 -26.09
CA LEU A 45 16.37 -11.47 -25.83
C LEU A 45 15.72 -10.73 -24.66
N PHE A 46 14.40 -10.53 -24.69
CA PHE A 46 13.68 -9.83 -23.64
C PHE A 46 13.92 -10.45 -22.27
N ASN A 47 13.87 -11.78 -22.19
CA ASN A 47 14.13 -12.52 -20.96
C ASN A 47 15.59 -12.42 -20.48
N SER A 48 16.55 -12.12 -21.36
CA SER A 48 17.96 -11.95 -20.95
C SER A 48 18.30 -10.54 -20.46
N LEU A 49 17.41 -9.56 -20.63
CA LEU A 49 17.69 -8.16 -20.29
C LEU A 49 17.53 -7.93 -18.78
N ASN A 50 18.55 -7.35 -18.16
CA ASN A 50 18.41 -6.76 -16.83
C ASN A 50 17.62 -5.44 -16.93
N LEU A 51 16.32 -5.48 -16.62
CA LEU A 51 15.44 -4.31 -16.69
C LEU A 51 15.43 -3.49 -15.38
N SER A 52 15.96 -4.02 -14.28
CA SER A 52 16.00 -3.35 -12.97
C SER A 52 16.69 -1.98 -12.94
N PRO A 53 17.70 -1.68 -13.79
CA PRO A 53 18.29 -0.34 -13.89
C PRO A 53 17.38 0.71 -14.52
N ILE A 54 16.32 0.32 -15.24
CA ILE A 54 15.41 1.25 -15.92
C ILE A 54 14.52 1.92 -14.86
N LYS A 55 14.83 3.18 -14.54
CA LYS A 55 14.12 3.97 -13.51
C LYS A 55 13.23 5.06 -14.09
N SER A 56 13.21 5.23 -15.41
CA SER A 56 12.37 6.22 -16.07
C SER A 56 10.90 5.85 -16.04
N ASN A 57 10.05 6.87 -15.95
CA ASN A 57 8.61 6.78 -16.19
C ASN A 57 8.26 7.66 -17.41
N GLY A 58 7.05 7.48 -17.97
CA GLY A 58 6.55 8.36 -19.03
C GLY A 58 7.37 8.25 -20.32
N TYR A 59 7.67 9.38 -20.97
CA TYR A 59 8.33 9.37 -22.29
C TYR A 59 9.81 8.98 -22.22
N SER A 60 10.49 9.31 -21.11
CA SER A 60 11.91 8.99 -20.97
C SER A 60 12.18 7.49 -20.83
N PHE A 61 11.15 6.72 -20.45
CA PHE A 61 11.19 5.25 -20.40
C PHE A 61 11.51 4.65 -21.78
N PHE A 62 10.81 5.10 -22.83
CA PHE A 62 11.02 4.55 -24.17
C PHE A 62 12.45 4.77 -24.67
N LEU A 63 13.03 5.94 -24.37
CA LEU A 63 14.41 6.26 -24.72
C LEU A 63 15.40 5.40 -23.93
N GLU A 64 15.20 5.28 -22.61
CA GLU A 64 16.06 4.46 -21.74
C GLU A 64 16.06 3.00 -22.19
N CYS A 65 14.90 2.43 -22.54
CA CYS A 65 14.81 1.07 -23.09
C CYS A 65 15.68 0.88 -24.34
N VAL A 66 15.64 1.83 -25.31
CA VAL A 66 16.47 1.73 -26.53
C VAL A 66 17.95 1.82 -26.19
N TYR A 67 18.29 2.70 -25.26
CA TYR A 67 19.67 2.87 -24.84
C TYR A 67 20.21 1.62 -24.15
N GLU A 68 19.43 0.96 -23.29
CA GLU A 68 19.84 -0.30 -22.65
C GLU A 68 20.04 -1.43 -23.68
N LEU A 69 19.13 -1.56 -24.66
CA LEU A 69 19.29 -2.50 -25.78
C LEU A 69 20.57 -2.23 -26.58
N LYS A 70 20.87 -0.96 -26.82
CA LYS A 70 22.12 -0.54 -27.47
C LYS A 70 23.35 -0.90 -26.63
N CYS A 71 23.26 -0.84 -25.31
CA CYS A 71 24.38 -1.16 -24.42
C CYS A 71 24.71 -2.66 -24.36
N VAL A 72 23.74 -3.54 -24.67
CA VAL A 72 23.97 -4.98 -24.84
C VAL A 72 24.21 -5.39 -26.31
N ASP A 73 24.46 -4.41 -27.18
CA ASP A 73 24.65 -4.59 -28.63
C ASP A 73 23.53 -5.39 -29.31
N ALA A 74 22.28 -5.25 -28.82
CA ALA A 74 21.13 -5.92 -29.40
C ALA A 74 20.90 -5.47 -30.86
N GLU A 75 20.62 -6.43 -31.72
CA GLU A 75 20.15 -6.14 -33.08
C GLU A 75 18.77 -5.49 -33.04
N MET A 76 18.69 -4.26 -33.52
CA MET A 76 17.45 -3.49 -33.59
C MET A 76 17.18 -3.06 -35.02
N THR A 77 15.93 -3.23 -35.45
CA THR A 77 15.45 -2.78 -36.76
C THR A 77 14.17 -1.98 -36.60
N GLU A 78 13.86 -1.12 -37.58
CA GLU A 78 12.67 -0.28 -37.58
C GLU A 78 11.75 -0.72 -38.73
N VAL A 79 10.46 -0.83 -38.42
CA VAL A 79 9.41 -1.08 -39.42
C VAL A 79 8.61 0.20 -39.60
N PRO A 80 8.47 0.74 -40.83
CA PRO A 80 7.79 2.00 -41.05
C PRO A 80 6.30 1.86 -40.74
N ILE A 81 5.80 2.73 -39.86
CA ILE A 81 4.37 2.85 -39.56
C ILE A 81 3.88 4.27 -39.87
N HIS A 82 2.57 4.40 -40.06
CA HIS A 82 1.90 5.70 -40.06
C HIS A 82 1.25 5.92 -38.70
N PHE A 83 1.84 6.82 -37.91
CA PHE A 83 1.32 7.20 -36.60
C PHE A 83 0.26 8.29 -36.75
N LYS A 84 -1.01 7.91 -36.70
CA LYS A 84 -2.13 8.84 -36.83
C LYS A 84 -2.45 9.54 -35.51
N ASP A 85 -2.86 10.81 -35.58
CA ASP A 85 -3.35 11.49 -34.40
C ASP A 85 -4.72 10.93 -33.99
N ARG A 86 -4.95 10.89 -32.68
CA ARG A 86 -6.18 10.37 -32.11
C ARG A 86 -7.36 11.31 -32.36
N PHE A 87 -8.53 10.73 -32.63
CA PHE A 87 -9.78 11.49 -32.82
C PHE A 87 -10.35 12.07 -31.51
N HIS A 88 -10.04 11.45 -30.36
CA HIS A 88 -10.53 11.87 -29.05
C HIS A 88 -9.43 11.84 -27.97
N GLY A 89 -9.53 12.76 -27.01
CA GLY A 89 -8.65 12.90 -25.84
C GLY A 89 -7.51 13.91 -26.03
N GLU A 90 -7.23 14.70 -24.99
CA GLU A 90 -6.17 15.73 -25.03
C GLU A 90 -4.78 15.14 -24.71
N SER A 91 -3.77 15.55 -25.49
CA SER A 91 -2.36 15.24 -25.20
C SER A 91 -1.81 16.22 -24.18
N LYS A 92 -1.89 15.82 -22.91
CA LYS A 92 -1.14 16.47 -21.84
C LYS A 92 0.21 15.76 -21.77
N ILE A 93 1.18 16.13 -22.62
CA ILE A 93 2.58 15.96 -22.22
C ILE A 93 2.77 17.02 -21.13
N PRO A 94 2.83 16.65 -19.84
CA PRO A 94 3.05 17.63 -18.79
C PRO A 94 4.39 18.31 -19.06
N LYS A 95 4.50 19.62 -18.85
CA LYS A 95 5.77 20.34 -19.05
C LYS A 95 6.92 19.71 -18.24
N THR A 96 6.61 19.07 -17.11
CA THR A 96 7.55 18.33 -16.27
C THR A 96 8.16 17.10 -16.95
N GLU A 97 7.47 16.45 -17.90
CA GLU A 97 8.01 15.30 -18.66
C GLU A 97 9.14 15.71 -19.58
N ILE A 98 9.13 16.94 -20.11
CA ILE A 98 10.23 17.48 -20.91
C ILE A 98 11.48 17.61 -20.04
N PHE A 99 11.35 18.17 -18.83
CA PHE A 99 12.47 18.28 -17.89
C PHE A 99 12.99 16.92 -17.42
N ARG A 100 12.10 15.97 -17.12
CA ARG A 100 12.48 14.58 -16.78
C ARG A 100 13.24 13.92 -17.93
N SER A 101 12.77 14.10 -19.16
CA SER A 101 13.42 13.56 -20.35
C SER A 101 14.80 14.17 -20.57
N MET A 102 14.96 15.50 -20.41
CA MET A 102 16.28 16.17 -20.50
C MET A 102 17.26 15.69 -19.41
N TYR A 103 16.80 15.59 -18.16
CA TYR A 103 17.62 15.07 -17.06
C TYR A 103 18.06 13.64 -17.31
N LYS A 104 17.12 12.76 -17.69
CA LYS A 104 17.44 11.36 -18.01
C LYS A 104 18.39 11.28 -19.19
N PHE A 105 18.20 12.10 -20.22
CA PHE A 105 19.10 12.17 -21.37
C PHE A 105 20.53 12.52 -20.96
N ALA A 106 20.71 13.55 -20.13
CA ALA A 106 22.03 13.92 -19.60
C ALA A 106 22.63 12.79 -18.74
N SER A 107 21.81 12.15 -17.89
CA SER A 107 22.22 11.00 -17.08
C SER A 107 22.68 9.80 -17.93
N LEU A 108 21.94 9.46 -19.00
CA LEU A 108 22.32 8.38 -19.92
C LEU A 108 23.60 8.73 -20.68
N PHE A 109 23.76 9.98 -21.12
CA PHE A 109 25.01 10.44 -21.75
C PHE A 109 26.21 10.29 -20.81
N LEU A 110 26.09 10.77 -19.57
CA LEU A 110 27.16 10.64 -18.56
C LEU A 110 27.47 9.16 -18.27
N SER A 111 26.45 8.29 -18.26
CA SER A 111 26.63 6.86 -18.05
C SER A 111 27.56 6.20 -19.06
N ARG A 112 27.72 6.76 -20.27
CA ARG A 112 28.66 6.24 -21.28
C ARG A 112 30.11 6.20 -20.80
N PHE A 113 30.46 7.02 -19.79
CA PHE A 113 31.84 7.15 -19.30
C PHE A 113 32.15 6.26 -18.09
N TYR A 114 31.14 5.71 -17.41
CA TYR A 114 31.35 4.90 -16.19
C TYR A 114 30.56 3.59 -16.16
N LYS A 115 29.55 3.42 -17.00
CA LYS A 115 28.77 2.18 -17.09
C LYS A 115 29.54 1.16 -17.92
N LYS A 116 30.15 0.16 -17.26
CA LYS A 116 30.48 -1.11 -17.93
C LYS A 116 29.17 -1.75 -18.41
N GLN A 117 29.24 -2.43 -19.55
CA GLN A 117 28.15 -3.08 -20.29
C GLN A 117 27.01 -3.55 -19.39
N THR A 118 25.75 -3.31 -19.77
CA THR A 118 24.61 -3.81 -19.01
C THR A 118 24.73 -5.33 -18.93
N ASP A 119 24.88 -5.87 -17.72
CA ASP A 119 24.94 -7.31 -17.54
C ASP A 119 23.60 -7.91 -17.96
N LEU A 120 23.67 -8.95 -18.80
CA LEU A 120 22.52 -9.81 -19.05
C LEU A 120 22.28 -10.61 -17.77
N SER A 121 21.18 -10.32 -17.08
CA SER A 121 20.73 -11.10 -15.95
C SER A 121 19.45 -11.83 -16.34
N ASN A 122 19.30 -13.07 -15.89
CA ASN A 122 17.98 -13.67 -15.89
C ASN A 122 17.06 -12.79 -15.02
N PRO A 123 15.80 -12.56 -15.43
CA PRO A 123 14.86 -11.83 -14.60
C PRO A 123 14.71 -12.63 -13.31
N ILE A 124 14.58 -11.96 -12.18
CA ILE A 124 14.21 -12.64 -10.95
C ILE A 124 12.87 -13.34 -11.23
N GLU A 125 12.90 -14.66 -11.27
CA GLU A 125 11.70 -15.45 -11.53
C GLU A 125 10.81 -15.33 -10.30
N ILE A 126 9.71 -14.58 -10.44
CA ILE A 126 8.68 -14.47 -9.40
C ILE A 126 7.91 -15.79 -9.38
N LYS A 127 8.32 -16.71 -8.50
CA LYS A 127 7.66 -18.00 -8.28
C LYS A 127 6.45 -17.84 -7.35
N SER A 128 5.49 -17.03 -7.77
CA SER A 128 4.27 -16.77 -7.01
C SER A 128 3.09 -16.60 -7.96
N SER A 129 1.87 -16.82 -7.46
CA SER A 129 0.64 -16.47 -8.16
C SER A 129 -0.11 -15.39 -7.37
N CYS A 130 -0.92 -14.60 -8.08
CA CYS A 130 -1.74 -13.59 -7.44
C CYS A 130 -2.71 -14.23 -6.45
N TYR A 131 -2.71 -13.75 -5.21
CA TYR A 131 -3.64 -14.21 -4.17
C TYR A 131 -5.12 -14.19 -4.62
N LEU A 132 -5.56 -13.14 -5.33
CA LEU A 132 -6.98 -12.95 -5.64
C LEU A 132 -7.44 -13.66 -6.92
N CYS A 133 -6.62 -13.68 -7.98
CA CYS A 133 -7.01 -14.19 -9.30
C CYS A 133 -6.16 -15.36 -9.80
N ASN A 134 -5.18 -15.81 -9.01
CA ASN A 134 -4.25 -16.90 -9.32
C ASN A 134 -3.39 -16.69 -10.59
N SER A 135 -3.36 -15.48 -11.15
CA SER A 135 -2.52 -15.16 -12.30
C SER A 135 -1.03 -15.12 -11.94
N GLN A 136 -0.17 -15.58 -12.84
CA GLN A 136 1.29 -15.46 -12.74
C GLN A 136 1.83 -14.14 -13.30
N CYS A 137 0.96 -13.28 -13.85
CA CYS A 137 1.35 -11.96 -14.36
C CYS A 137 1.59 -10.99 -13.18
N LEU A 138 2.72 -11.17 -12.51
CA LEU A 138 3.13 -10.39 -11.35
C LEU A 138 4.33 -9.50 -11.71
N VAL A 139 4.36 -8.31 -11.15
CA VAL A 139 5.52 -7.41 -11.20
C VAL A 139 5.92 -7.01 -9.79
N GLU A 140 7.21 -6.94 -9.54
CA GLU A 140 7.71 -6.40 -8.28
C GLU A 140 7.64 -4.87 -8.31
N ILE A 141 6.91 -4.28 -7.37
CA ILE A 141 6.81 -2.83 -7.18
C ILE A 141 7.67 -2.34 -6.02
N ASN A 142 8.11 -3.25 -5.15
CA ASN A 142 9.10 -2.99 -4.12
C ASN A 142 10.00 -4.20 -3.87
N HIS A 143 11.32 -4.02 -3.98
CA HIS A 143 12.33 -5.09 -3.78
C HIS A 143 12.55 -5.48 -2.31
N GLY A 144 11.86 -4.82 -1.37
CA GLY A 144 12.10 -4.98 0.07
C GLY A 144 13.51 -4.57 0.51
N ASN A 145 13.78 -4.63 1.80
CA ASN A 145 15.10 -4.58 2.43
C ASN A 145 14.95 -5.09 3.86
N THR A 146 15.79 -6.04 4.27
CA THR A 146 15.83 -6.50 5.66
C THR A 146 16.92 -5.73 6.39
N ILE A 147 16.54 -4.91 7.37
CA ILE A 147 17.47 -4.25 8.28
C ILE A 147 17.17 -4.81 9.69
N ASN A 148 18.04 -5.71 10.16
CA ASN A 148 17.88 -6.54 11.37
C ASN A 148 18.08 -5.77 12.69
N ASP A 149 17.32 -4.70 12.94
CA ASP A 149 17.45 -3.98 14.23
C ASP A 149 16.47 -4.51 15.30
N ILE A 150 15.25 -4.95 14.92
CA ILE A 150 14.24 -5.50 15.87
C ILE A 150 13.58 -6.75 15.26
N VAL A 151 13.47 -7.82 16.05
CA VAL A 151 12.93 -9.13 15.62
C VAL A 151 11.77 -9.55 16.52
N GLY A 152 10.75 -10.20 15.95
CA GLY A 152 9.62 -10.79 16.69
C GLY A 152 8.53 -9.79 17.08
N ALA A 153 7.83 -10.03 18.19
CA ALA A 153 6.65 -9.28 18.63
C ALA A 153 6.88 -7.76 18.76
N GLN A 154 8.11 -7.32 18.99
CA GLN A 154 8.45 -5.90 19.11
C GLN A 154 8.26 -5.12 17.79
N ALA A 155 8.46 -5.77 16.63
CA ALA A 155 8.28 -5.15 15.32
C ALA A 155 6.78 -5.02 14.93
N TYR A 156 5.91 -5.79 15.58
CA TYR A 156 4.48 -5.91 15.26
C TYR A 156 3.58 -5.08 16.19
N LYS A 157 4.17 -4.16 16.96
CA LYS A 157 3.43 -3.23 17.83
C LYS A 157 2.66 -2.20 17.02
N CYS A 158 1.45 -1.85 17.47
CA CYS A 158 0.66 -0.75 16.91
C CYS A 158 1.38 0.60 16.96
N THR A 159 2.30 0.79 17.91
CA THR A 159 3.12 2.01 18.04
C THR A 159 4.53 1.90 17.47
N SER A 160 4.84 0.80 16.76
CA SER A 160 6.16 0.59 16.16
C SER A 160 6.62 1.81 15.35
N LEU A 161 7.88 2.19 15.56
CA LEU A 161 8.57 3.27 14.86
C LEU A 161 9.51 2.73 13.78
N GLU A 162 9.53 1.41 13.58
CA GLU A 162 10.49 0.77 12.70
C GLU A 162 10.03 0.84 11.24
N HIS A 163 10.44 1.92 10.58
CA HIS A 163 10.21 2.14 9.16
C HIS A 163 11.43 1.77 8.29
N LYS A 164 12.43 1.10 8.86
CA LYS A 164 13.69 0.79 8.16
C LYS A 164 13.59 -0.46 7.29
N SER A 165 13.01 -1.54 7.83
CA SER A 165 12.71 -2.75 7.05
C SER A 165 11.47 -2.50 6.18
N LYS A 166 11.55 -2.89 4.91
CA LYS A 166 10.43 -2.81 3.97
C LYS A 166 10.23 -4.19 3.35
N PRO A 167 8.99 -4.67 3.24
CA PRO A 167 8.73 -5.98 2.65
C PRO A 167 8.89 -5.93 1.13
N GLN A 168 9.16 -7.08 0.52
CA GLN A 168 8.98 -7.23 -0.92
C GLN A 168 7.49 -7.10 -1.25
N VAL A 169 7.13 -6.30 -2.26
CA VAL A 169 5.73 -6.13 -2.69
C VAL A 169 5.60 -6.41 -4.17
N LEU A 170 4.68 -7.31 -4.49
CA LEU A 170 4.28 -7.68 -5.84
C LEU A 170 2.95 -7.03 -6.18
N ASN A 171 2.73 -6.72 -7.45
CA ASN A 171 1.47 -6.23 -8.00
C ASN A 171 1.03 -7.12 -9.16
N CYS A 172 -0.24 -7.53 -9.17
CA CYS A 172 -0.81 -8.34 -10.23
C CYS A 172 -1.22 -7.49 -11.43
N LEU A 173 -0.74 -7.78 -12.62
CA LEU A 173 -1.13 -7.03 -13.82
C LEU A 173 -2.56 -7.35 -14.32
N ILE A 174 -3.24 -8.34 -13.73
CA ILE A 174 -4.61 -8.74 -14.11
C ILE A 174 -5.66 -8.08 -13.22
N CYS A 175 -5.57 -8.29 -11.91
CA CYS A 175 -6.53 -7.72 -10.96
C CYS A 175 -5.99 -6.53 -10.16
N ASP A 176 -4.70 -6.20 -10.33
CA ASP A 176 -4.02 -5.03 -9.78
C ASP A 176 -4.03 -4.89 -8.24
N LEU A 177 -4.25 -6.03 -7.56
CA LEU A 177 -3.92 -6.25 -6.16
C LEU A 177 -2.41 -6.16 -5.93
N SER A 178 -2.01 -5.48 -4.86
CA SER A 178 -0.63 -5.43 -4.38
C SER A 178 -0.49 -6.17 -3.06
N PHE A 179 0.50 -7.05 -2.94
CA PHE A 179 0.65 -7.97 -1.81
C PHE A 179 2.11 -8.41 -1.62
N VAL A 180 2.43 -8.81 -0.40
CA VAL A 180 3.69 -9.47 -0.05
C VAL A 180 3.58 -10.95 -0.44
N PRO A 181 4.56 -11.55 -1.13
CA PRO A 181 4.49 -12.96 -1.49
C PRO A 181 4.53 -13.85 -0.23
N GLN A 182 3.76 -14.94 -0.23
CA GLN A 182 3.64 -15.84 0.93
C GLN A 182 4.98 -16.42 1.38
N THR A 183 5.93 -16.62 0.46
CA THR A 183 7.29 -17.07 0.76
C THR A 183 8.08 -16.10 1.65
N SER A 184 7.63 -14.84 1.76
CA SER A 184 8.21 -13.80 2.59
C SER A 184 7.45 -13.62 3.92
N TYR A 185 6.39 -14.37 4.16
CA TYR A 185 5.66 -14.28 5.43
C TYR A 185 6.52 -14.82 6.58
N PRO A 186 6.43 -14.22 7.78
CA PRO A 186 6.99 -14.83 8.97
C PRO A 186 6.35 -16.20 9.19
N ALA A 187 7.18 -17.22 9.46
CA ALA A 187 6.72 -18.59 9.66
C ALA A 187 5.68 -18.70 10.80
N ASP A 188 5.78 -17.85 11.82
CA ASP A 188 4.99 -17.93 13.05
C ASP A 188 4.28 -16.59 13.38
N ILE A 189 3.67 -15.96 12.36
CA ILE A 189 3.04 -14.63 12.53
C ILE A 189 1.98 -14.59 13.64
N GLU A 190 1.22 -15.66 13.83
CA GLU A 190 0.14 -15.74 14.82
C GLU A 190 0.70 -15.71 16.25
N ASN A 191 1.75 -16.48 16.52
CA ASN A 191 2.44 -16.43 17.80
C ASN A 191 3.12 -15.08 18.01
N ILE A 192 3.69 -14.48 16.96
CA ILE A 192 4.24 -13.12 17.03
C ILE A 192 3.16 -12.14 17.52
N TYR A 193 1.94 -12.19 16.97
CA TYR A 193 0.82 -11.35 17.42
C TYR A 193 0.35 -11.68 18.85
N SER A 194 0.28 -12.96 19.22
CA SER A 194 -0.11 -13.42 20.56
C SER A 194 0.76 -12.82 21.67
N GLU A 195 2.06 -12.65 21.39
CA GLU A 195 3.06 -12.17 22.35
C GLU A 195 3.32 -10.64 22.25
N VAL A 196 2.52 -9.89 21.48
CA VAL A 196 2.67 -8.43 21.39
C VAL A 196 2.26 -7.76 22.69
N GLU A 197 3.17 -6.96 23.24
CA GLU A 197 2.92 -6.02 24.34
C GLU A 197 3.27 -4.58 23.91
N ASP A 198 2.34 -3.65 24.09
CA ASP A 198 2.55 -2.24 23.70
C ASP A 198 2.15 -1.25 24.81
N PRO A 199 3.01 -1.01 25.81
CA PRO A 199 2.75 0.00 26.83
C PRO A 199 2.63 1.43 26.28
N ILE A 200 3.27 1.73 25.14
CA ILE A 200 3.20 3.05 24.49
C ILE A 200 1.81 3.29 23.92
N TYR A 201 1.12 2.23 23.46
CA TYR A 201 -0.28 2.29 23.05
C TYR A 201 -1.16 2.84 24.18
N LEU A 202 -1.01 2.29 25.38
CA LEU A 202 -1.75 2.73 26.57
C LEU A 202 -1.34 4.12 27.05
N ALA A 203 -0.06 4.49 26.94
CA ALA A 203 0.40 5.85 27.24
C ALA A 203 -0.29 6.91 26.36
N ASN A 204 -0.70 6.55 25.15
CA ASN A 204 -1.41 7.42 24.21
C ASN A 204 -2.93 7.15 24.13
N LYS A 205 -3.51 6.49 25.14
CA LYS A 205 -4.93 6.07 25.14
C LYS A 205 -5.91 7.21 24.84
N GLU A 206 -5.68 8.42 25.33
CA GLU A 206 -6.58 9.57 25.09
C GLU A 206 -6.72 9.91 23.60
N SER A 207 -5.63 9.78 22.84
CA SER A 207 -5.65 10.00 21.39
C SER A 207 -6.41 8.87 20.67
N ARG A 208 -6.30 7.64 21.18
CA ARG A 208 -7.05 6.48 20.66
C ARG A 208 -8.54 6.60 20.95
N TYR A 209 -8.93 7.05 22.14
CA TYR A 209 -10.33 7.36 22.45
C TYR A 209 -10.90 8.40 21.47
N LYS A 210 -10.19 9.49 21.20
CA LYS A 210 -10.66 10.48 20.21
C LYS A 210 -10.80 9.90 18.81
N THR A 211 -9.86 9.04 18.40
CA THR A 211 -9.95 8.32 17.11
C THR A 211 -11.23 7.49 17.06
N PHE A 212 -11.43 6.59 18.03
CA PHE A 212 -12.59 5.70 18.03
C PHE A 212 -13.92 6.42 18.29
N GLN A 213 -13.93 7.58 18.96
CA GLN A 213 -15.12 8.43 19.06
C GLN A 213 -15.53 8.98 17.70
N GLU A 214 -14.58 9.41 16.85
CA GLU A 214 -14.88 9.86 15.50
C GLU A 214 -15.28 8.69 14.60
N SER A 215 -14.57 7.55 14.66
CA SER A 215 -14.96 6.33 13.93
C SER A 215 -16.38 5.87 14.31
N LEU A 216 -16.71 5.90 15.61
CA LEU A 216 -18.04 5.56 16.09
C LEU A 216 -19.09 6.56 15.60
N ALA A 217 -18.77 7.85 15.53
CA ALA A 217 -19.66 8.86 14.97
C ALA A 217 -19.93 8.65 13.47
N GLN A 218 -18.92 8.21 12.71
CA GLN A 218 -19.05 7.90 11.28
C GLN A 218 -19.95 6.68 11.02
N ILE A 219 -19.83 5.62 11.84
CA ILE A 219 -20.64 4.40 11.63
C ILE A 219 -22.02 4.47 12.28
N SER A 220 -22.22 5.34 13.28
CA SER A 220 -23.49 5.46 14.03
C SER A 220 -24.75 5.57 13.18
N PRO A 221 -24.79 6.32 12.05
CA PRO A 221 -25.98 6.40 11.19
C PRO A 221 -26.42 5.06 10.57
N TYR A 222 -25.54 4.06 10.60
CA TYR A 222 -25.76 2.73 10.01
C TYR A 222 -26.11 1.68 11.05
N LEU A 223 -26.07 2.02 12.35
CA LEU A 223 -26.35 1.07 13.42
C LEU A 223 -27.85 1.09 13.77
N PRO A 224 -28.44 -0.06 14.13
CA PRO A 224 -29.75 -0.14 14.76
C PRO A 224 -29.93 0.83 15.96
N ASP A 225 -31.14 1.37 16.14
CA ASP A 225 -31.38 2.52 17.02
C ASP A 225 -31.31 2.25 18.54
N LYS A 226 -31.45 1.00 19.03
CA LYS A 226 -31.62 0.75 20.48
C LYS A 226 -30.88 -0.44 21.07
N GLU A 227 -30.89 -1.58 20.40
CA GLU A 227 -30.28 -2.83 20.87
C GLU A 227 -29.71 -3.58 19.69
N GLY A 228 -28.72 -4.42 19.94
CA GLY A 228 -28.05 -5.21 18.92
C GLY A 228 -26.81 -5.89 19.46
N ASN A 229 -26.26 -6.78 18.63
CA ASN A 229 -25.06 -7.53 18.92
C ASN A 229 -23.91 -7.02 18.05
N LEU A 230 -22.80 -6.61 18.67
CA LEU A 230 -21.59 -6.19 17.98
C LEU A 230 -20.41 -7.13 18.25
N ILE A 231 -19.66 -7.46 17.21
CA ILE A 231 -18.35 -8.10 17.34
C ILE A 231 -17.26 -7.16 16.83
N GLU A 232 -16.22 -6.94 17.65
CA GLU A 232 -14.97 -6.32 17.21
C GLU A 232 -13.90 -7.40 17.05
N VAL A 233 -13.31 -7.49 15.85
CA VAL A 233 -12.20 -8.41 15.59
C VAL A 233 -10.91 -7.61 15.46
N GLY A 234 -9.87 -8.01 16.19
CA GLY A 234 -8.67 -7.20 16.40
C GLY A 234 -8.92 -6.09 17.43
N SER A 235 -9.64 -6.39 18.52
CA SER A 235 -10.07 -5.38 19.51
C SER A 235 -8.92 -4.77 20.32
N TYR A 236 -7.74 -5.39 20.27
CA TYR A 236 -6.56 -5.00 21.04
C TYR A 236 -6.90 -4.77 22.52
N CYS A 237 -6.54 -3.61 23.09
CA CYS A 237 -6.87 -3.26 24.47
C CYS A 237 -8.35 -2.88 24.72
N GLY A 238 -9.25 -3.03 23.74
CA GLY A 238 -10.71 -2.82 23.90
C GLY A 238 -11.16 -1.35 23.96
N ILE A 239 -10.35 -0.39 23.47
CA ILE A 239 -10.67 1.05 23.55
C ILE A 239 -11.91 1.41 22.71
N PHE A 240 -12.08 0.79 21.53
CA PHE A 240 -13.28 1.01 20.72
C PHE A 240 -14.51 0.47 21.43
N LEU A 241 -14.49 -0.78 21.92
CA LEU A 241 -15.60 -1.36 22.69
C LEU A 241 -15.93 -0.57 23.97
N ASP A 242 -14.93 -0.05 24.68
CA ASP A 242 -15.17 0.85 25.81
C ASP A 242 -15.81 2.19 25.40
N THR A 243 -15.49 2.68 24.20
CA THR A 243 -16.17 3.86 23.62
C THR A 243 -17.61 3.51 23.21
N PHE A 244 -17.80 2.32 22.63
CA PHE A 244 -19.09 1.82 22.18
C PHE A 244 -20.05 1.61 23.34
N GLN A 245 -19.64 0.91 24.41
CA GLN A 245 -20.48 0.62 25.58
C GLN A 245 -21.03 1.89 26.24
N LYS A 246 -20.24 2.96 26.26
CA LYS A 246 -20.66 4.26 26.85
C LYS A 246 -21.74 4.94 26.04
N LYS A 247 -21.74 4.74 24.71
CA LYS A 247 -22.72 5.34 23.79
C LYS A 247 -23.96 4.45 23.62
N TYR A 248 -23.78 3.14 23.68
CA TYR A 248 -24.80 2.13 23.42
C TYR A 248 -24.91 1.12 24.57
N PRO A 249 -25.40 1.54 25.77
CA PRO A 249 -25.44 0.67 26.95
C PRO A 249 -26.45 -0.49 26.84
N GLY A 250 -27.36 -0.47 25.86
CA GLY A 250 -28.34 -1.53 25.60
C GLY A 250 -27.89 -2.57 24.58
N TRP A 251 -26.62 -2.52 24.15
CA TRP A 251 -26.06 -3.45 23.19
C TRP A 251 -25.19 -4.50 23.87
N ASP A 252 -25.23 -5.71 23.33
CA ASP A 252 -24.25 -6.75 23.65
C ASP A 252 -23.06 -6.62 22.70
N TYR A 253 -21.86 -6.79 23.23
CA TYR A 253 -20.64 -6.69 22.45
C TYR A 253 -19.57 -7.67 22.92
N ILE A 254 -18.73 -8.11 21.98
CA ILE A 254 -17.59 -8.97 22.24
C ILE A 254 -16.39 -8.58 21.39
N GLY A 255 -15.20 -8.61 21.99
CA GLY A 255 -13.93 -8.48 21.31
C GLY A 255 -13.29 -9.84 21.01
N VAL A 256 -12.55 -9.94 19.91
CA VAL A 256 -11.64 -11.05 19.61
C VAL A 256 -10.25 -10.47 19.35
N GLU A 257 -9.25 -10.90 20.11
CA GLU A 257 -7.90 -10.34 20.05
C GLU A 257 -6.82 -11.42 20.27
N PRO A 258 -5.85 -11.58 19.35
CA PRO A 258 -4.77 -12.55 19.52
C PRO A 258 -3.83 -12.23 20.69
N SER A 259 -3.49 -10.96 20.94
CA SER A 259 -2.56 -10.59 22.02
C SER A 259 -3.13 -10.96 23.39
N LYS A 260 -2.41 -11.84 24.11
CA LYS A 260 -2.76 -12.23 25.48
C LYS A 260 -2.74 -11.02 26.41
N TRP A 261 -1.74 -10.16 26.27
CA TRP A 261 -1.59 -8.95 27.05
C TRP A 261 -2.73 -7.96 26.81
N ALA A 262 -3.07 -7.70 25.54
CA ALA A 262 -4.08 -6.71 25.19
C ALA A 262 -5.50 -7.18 25.57
N SER A 263 -5.82 -8.44 25.30
CA SER A 263 -7.10 -9.05 25.68
C SER A 263 -7.29 -9.13 27.21
N GLU A 264 -6.21 -9.39 27.97
CA GLU A 264 -6.26 -9.36 29.43
C GLU A 264 -6.44 -7.95 29.98
N TYR A 265 -5.83 -6.94 29.35
CA TYR A 265 -6.09 -5.54 29.69
C TYR A 265 -7.57 -5.18 29.46
N ALA A 266 -8.14 -5.57 28.33
CA ALA A 266 -9.54 -5.28 28.00
C ALA A 266 -10.51 -5.87 29.05
N ARG A 267 -10.28 -7.12 29.47
CA ARG A 267 -11.08 -7.78 30.51
C ARG A 267 -10.87 -7.16 31.90
N SER A 268 -9.62 -7.04 32.35
CA SER A 268 -9.32 -6.68 33.74
C SER A 268 -9.44 -5.19 34.03
N GLN A 269 -9.15 -4.32 33.06
CA GLN A 269 -9.09 -2.87 33.26
C GLN A 269 -10.30 -2.12 32.73
N LEU A 270 -10.91 -2.61 31.64
CA LEU A 270 -12.07 -1.95 31.00
C LEU A 270 -13.38 -2.73 31.18
N ASN A 271 -13.33 -3.93 31.77
CA ASN A 271 -14.48 -4.83 31.92
C ASN A 271 -15.16 -5.15 30.57
N ILE A 272 -14.37 -5.29 29.50
CA ILE A 272 -14.85 -5.63 28.17
C ILE A 272 -14.75 -7.13 27.96
N ASN A 273 -15.86 -7.76 27.57
CA ASN A 273 -15.88 -9.16 27.18
C ASN A 273 -15.00 -9.36 25.93
N THR A 274 -13.84 -9.98 26.10
CA THR A 274 -12.85 -10.17 25.03
C THR A 274 -12.33 -11.59 25.07
N ARG A 275 -12.41 -12.29 23.93
CA ARG A 275 -11.83 -13.62 23.72
C ARG A 275 -10.40 -13.48 23.20
N THR A 276 -9.50 -14.29 23.75
CA THR A 276 -8.10 -14.34 23.30
C THR A 276 -7.94 -15.32 22.14
N GLY A 277 -7.20 -14.93 21.11
CA GLY A 277 -6.95 -15.73 19.91
C GLY A 277 -7.41 -15.03 18.63
N THR A 278 -7.20 -15.68 17.49
CA THR A 278 -7.68 -15.19 16.20
C THR A 278 -9.19 -15.39 16.05
N LEU A 279 -9.78 -14.79 15.01
CA LEU A 279 -11.17 -15.09 14.64
C LEU A 279 -11.36 -16.57 14.32
N GLU A 280 -10.41 -17.18 13.61
CA GLU A 280 -10.44 -18.59 13.23
C GLU A 280 -10.46 -19.50 14.46
N ASP A 281 -9.68 -19.19 15.49
CA ASP A 281 -9.64 -19.96 16.75
C ASP A 281 -10.99 -19.93 17.48
N ASN A 282 -11.69 -18.79 17.41
CA ASN A 282 -12.88 -18.52 18.21
C ASN A 282 -14.20 -18.76 17.46
N ILE A 283 -14.17 -18.94 16.14
CA ILE A 283 -15.37 -18.92 15.28
C ILE A 283 -16.45 -19.92 15.69
N LYS A 284 -16.06 -21.10 16.20
CA LYS A 284 -17.00 -22.17 16.59
C LYS A 284 -17.79 -21.88 17.86
N GLU A 285 -17.26 -21.01 18.70
CA GLU A 285 -17.85 -20.64 19.99
C GLU A 285 -18.61 -19.31 19.91
N LEU A 286 -18.47 -18.58 18.80
CA LEU A 286 -19.23 -17.38 18.50
C LEU A 286 -20.59 -17.78 17.92
N THR A 287 -21.65 -17.11 18.39
CA THR A 287 -22.99 -17.34 17.86
C THR A 287 -23.21 -16.40 16.67
N PRO A 288 -23.57 -16.91 15.48
CA PRO A 288 -23.79 -16.09 14.29
C PRO A 288 -25.13 -15.33 14.39
N ASP A 289 -25.14 -14.26 15.18
CA ASP A 289 -26.31 -13.40 15.42
C ASP A 289 -25.91 -11.92 15.57
N TYR A 290 -24.82 -11.50 14.93
CA TYR A 290 -24.33 -10.12 15.02
C TYR A 290 -25.04 -9.20 14.05
N ASP A 291 -25.50 -8.05 14.54
CA ASP A 291 -26.04 -6.97 13.72
C ASP A 291 -24.91 -6.17 13.07
N VAL A 292 -23.78 -6.06 13.77
CA VAL A 292 -22.62 -5.28 13.34
C VAL A 292 -21.34 -6.04 13.63
N ALA A 293 -20.42 -6.07 12.67
CA ALA A 293 -19.03 -6.40 12.94
C ALA A 293 -18.13 -5.21 12.64
N VAL A 294 -17.04 -5.06 13.38
CA VAL A 294 -16.01 -4.07 13.11
C VAL A 294 -14.61 -4.66 13.13
N ALA A 295 -13.70 -4.09 12.32
CA ALA A 295 -12.29 -4.45 12.32
C ALA A 295 -11.42 -3.23 11.94
N TRP A 296 -10.65 -2.69 12.88
CA TRP A 296 -9.87 -1.47 12.65
C TRP A 296 -8.40 -1.82 12.38
N ASP A 297 -7.90 -1.47 11.19
CA ASP A 297 -6.50 -1.67 10.78
C ASP A 297 -6.10 -3.16 10.89
N VAL A 298 -6.98 -4.08 10.47
CA VAL A 298 -6.78 -5.54 10.55
C VAL A 298 -6.53 -6.15 9.17
N LEU A 299 -7.28 -5.74 8.15
CA LEU A 299 -7.39 -6.47 6.89
C LEU A 299 -6.05 -6.60 6.13
N GLU A 300 -5.16 -5.62 6.25
CA GLU A 300 -3.83 -5.59 5.64
C GLU A 300 -2.82 -6.53 6.32
N HIS A 301 -3.11 -7.00 7.54
CA HIS A 301 -2.23 -7.84 8.35
C HIS A 301 -2.49 -9.34 8.19
N LEU A 302 -3.62 -9.71 7.60
CA LEU A 302 -4.08 -11.09 7.54
C LEU A 302 -3.35 -11.89 6.47
N LYS A 303 -3.06 -13.17 6.76
CA LYS A 303 -2.54 -14.13 5.77
C LYS A 303 -3.56 -14.43 4.67
N ASP A 304 -4.84 -14.49 5.04
CA ASP A 304 -5.96 -14.82 4.16
C ASP A 304 -7.15 -13.87 4.40
N PRO A 305 -7.12 -12.65 3.81
CA PRO A 305 -8.18 -11.66 4.02
C PRO A 305 -9.55 -12.10 3.45
N LEU A 306 -9.60 -12.94 2.41
CA LEU A 306 -10.86 -13.50 1.89
C LEU A 306 -11.48 -14.48 2.88
N ALA A 307 -10.69 -15.40 3.45
CA ALA A 307 -11.19 -16.33 4.47
C ALA A 307 -11.73 -15.58 5.70
N PHE A 308 -11.02 -14.54 6.14
CA PHE A 308 -11.49 -13.65 7.22
C PHE A 308 -12.82 -12.99 6.87
N LEU A 309 -12.94 -12.39 5.67
CA LEU A 309 -14.20 -11.75 5.26
C LEU A 309 -15.35 -12.76 5.17
N LEU A 310 -15.10 -14.00 4.73
CA LEU A 310 -16.10 -15.07 4.73
C LEU A 310 -16.51 -15.48 6.15
N GLN A 311 -15.58 -15.50 7.11
CA GLN A 311 -15.88 -15.74 8.54
C GLN A 311 -16.71 -14.58 9.13
N ILE A 312 -16.36 -13.33 8.82
CA ILE A 312 -17.17 -12.17 9.23
C ILE A 312 -18.57 -12.27 8.61
N ASN A 313 -18.68 -12.62 7.33
CA ASN A 313 -19.96 -12.82 6.67
C ASN A 313 -20.79 -13.90 7.37
N SER A 314 -20.19 -15.02 7.79
CA SER A 314 -20.92 -16.11 8.44
C SER A 314 -21.47 -15.72 9.83
N LEU A 315 -20.88 -14.73 10.50
CA LEU A 315 -21.29 -14.24 11.82
C LEU A 315 -22.37 -13.16 11.78
N ILE A 316 -22.44 -12.37 10.71
CA ILE A 316 -23.36 -11.23 10.60
C ILE A 316 -24.72 -11.67 10.04
N LYS A 317 -25.81 -11.07 10.53
CA LYS A 317 -27.17 -11.23 10.01
C LYS A 317 -27.29 -10.75 8.56
N ILE A 318 -28.29 -11.24 7.82
CA ILE A 318 -28.62 -10.66 6.50
C ILE A 318 -28.94 -9.18 6.68
N LYS A 319 -28.40 -8.31 5.81
CA LYS A 319 -28.42 -6.84 5.95
C LYS A 319 -27.70 -6.27 7.18
N GLY A 320 -26.95 -7.09 7.91
CA GLY A 320 -26.07 -6.59 8.96
C GLY A 320 -24.87 -5.84 8.36
N ILE A 321 -24.25 -5.02 9.19
CA ILE A 321 -23.23 -4.06 8.78
C ILE A 321 -21.83 -4.55 9.16
N PHE A 322 -20.90 -4.45 8.22
CA PHE A 322 -19.48 -4.64 8.48
C PHE A 322 -18.73 -3.33 8.25
N CYS A 323 -18.10 -2.79 9.29
CA CYS A 323 -17.29 -1.59 9.20
C CYS A 323 -15.82 -1.91 9.43
N PHE A 324 -14.93 -1.42 8.58
CA PHE A 324 -13.50 -1.66 8.80
C PHE A 324 -12.64 -0.52 8.26
N SER A 325 -11.43 -0.39 8.79
CA SER A 325 -10.39 0.46 8.18
C SER A 325 -9.30 -0.38 7.52
N THR A 326 -8.76 0.13 6.43
CA THR A 326 -7.55 -0.44 5.80
C THR A 326 -6.87 0.60 4.90
N LEU A 327 -5.68 0.26 4.42
CA LEU A 327 -4.85 1.08 3.55
C LEU A 327 -5.53 1.39 2.20
N ASP A 328 -5.23 2.56 1.64
CA ASP A 328 -5.61 2.94 0.27
C ASP A 328 -4.39 3.48 -0.51
N ILE A 329 -3.77 2.60 -1.31
CA ILE A 329 -2.60 2.96 -2.13
C ILE A 329 -2.96 3.75 -3.40
N ASP A 330 -4.26 3.96 -3.69
CA ASP A 330 -4.66 4.89 -4.74
C ASP A 330 -4.47 6.36 -4.33
N ASN A 331 -4.29 6.62 -3.03
CA ASN A 331 -4.03 7.94 -2.51
C ASN A 331 -2.71 8.54 -3.06
N TRP A 332 -2.66 9.86 -3.14
CA TRP A 332 -1.48 10.60 -3.62
C TRP A 332 -0.25 10.41 -2.73
N LEU A 333 -0.42 10.23 -1.41
CA LEU A 333 0.68 10.13 -0.46
C LEU A 333 1.56 8.89 -0.69
N PRO A 334 1.02 7.65 -0.74
CA PRO A 334 1.80 6.47 -1.13
C PRO A 334 2.50 6.64 -2.49
N LYS A 335 1.82 7.25 -3.48
CA LYS A 335 2.36 7.47 -4.83
C LYS A 335 3.55 8.44 -4.87
N ILE A 336 3.54 9.48 -4.01
CA ILE A 336 4.65 10.44 -3.91
C ILE A 336 5.78 9.88 -3.06
N MET A 337 5.47 9.28 -1.91
CA MET A 337 6.49 8.80 -0.97
C MET A 337 7.17 7.52 -1.45
N GLY A 338 6.48 6.71 -2.25
CA GLY A 338 6.98 5.43 -2.75
C GLY A 338 7.49 4.55 -1.61
N ARG A 339 8.76 4.13 -1.69
CA ARG A 339 9.42 3.32 -0.64
C ARG A 339 9.49 3.96 0.74
N HIS A 340 9.36 5.28 0.84
CA HIS A 340 9.42 6.00 2.12
C HIS A 340 8.04 6.15 2.77
N TRP A 341 6.98 5.63 2.15
CA TRP A 341 5.65 5.69 2.73
C TRP A 341 5.64 4.97 4.09
N PRO A 342 5.13 5.59 5.18
CA PRO A 342 5.25 5.04 6.53
C PRO A 342 4.55 3.70 6.71
N TRP A 343 3.43 3.50 6.00
CA TRP A 343 2.65 2.26 6.03
C TRP A 343 3.22 1.15 5.13
N LEU A 344 4.33 1.36 4.44
CA LEU A 344 5.08 0.26 3.84
C LEU A 344 5.93 -0.39 4.94
N MET A 345 5.45 -1.46 5.55
CA MET A 345 6.07 -2.10 6.72
C MET A 345 5.86 -3.62 6.71
N GLU A 346 6.71 -4.36 7.44
CA GLU A 346 6.75 -5.84 7.39
C GLU A 346 5.44 -6.51 7.78
N MET A 347 4.67 -5.91 8.71
CA MET A 347 3.40 -6.45 9.17
C MET A 347 2.25 -6.29 8.17
N HIS A 348 2.38 -5.42 7.17
CA HIS A 348 1.37 -5.22 6.14
C HIS A 348 1.63 -6.17 4.95
N LEU A 349 0.81 -7.22 4.87
CA LEU A 349 0.87 -8.25 3.84
C LEU A 349 0.09 -7.85 2.58
N PHE A 350 -0.90 -6.97 2.71
CA PHE A 350 -1.75 -6.53 1.60
C PHE A 350 -1.82 -5.00 1.51
N TYR A 351 -1.84 -4.50 0.26
CA TYR A 351 -1.86 -3.08 -0.06
C TYR A 351 -2.99 -2.81 -1.04
N TYR A 352 -4.10 -2.31 -0.51
CA TYR A 352 -5.36 -2.23 -1.24
C TYR A 352 -5.53 -0.93 -2.02
N LYS A 353 -6.12 -1.07 -3.21
CA LYS A 353 -6.76 0.00 -3.98
C LYS A 353 -8.26 -0.11 -3.79
N SER A 354 -8.99 1.00 -3.94
CA SER A 354 -10.44 1.03 -3.67
C SER A 354 -11.21 -0.05 -4.46
N TYR A 355 -10.89 -0.23 -5.74
CA TYR A 355 -11.55 -1.25 -6.59
C TYR A 355 -11.10 -2.69 -6.26
N THR A 356 -9.90 -2.90 -5.70
CA THR A 356 -9.47 -4.23 -5.23
C THR A 356 -10.18 -4.62 -3.94
N THR A 357 -10.40 -3.64 -3.05
CA THR A 357 -11.20 -3.82 -1.84
C THR A 357 -12.63 -4.20 -2.21
N GLU A 358 -13.24 -3.48 -3.15
CA GLU A 358 -14.59 -3.78 -3.66
C GLU A 358 -14.70 -5.20 -4.25
N GLN A 359 -13.72 -5.63 -5.07
CA GLN A 359 -13.70 -6.99 -5.60
C GLN A 359 -13.61 -8.06 -4.52
N LEU A 360 -12.77 -7.84 -3.51
CA LEU A 360 -12.57 -8.77 -2.40
C LEU A 360 -13.84 -8.88 -1.54
N LEU A 361 -14.46 -7.74 -1.21
CA LEU A 361 -15.73 -7.66 -0.50
C LEU A 361 -16.87 -8.34 -1.27
N GLY A 362 -16.98 -8.09 -2.58
CA GLY A 362 -17.99 -8.72 -3.43
C GLY A 362 -17.87 -10.24 -3.46
N LYS A 363 -16.65 -10.78 -3.48
CA LYS A 363 -16.40 -12.23 -3.36
C LYS A 363 -16.81 -12.81 -2.01
N ALA A 364 -16.80 -12.00 -0.95
CA ALA A 364 -17.18 -12.39 0.40
C ALA A 364 -18.66 -12.11 0.72
N GLY A 365 -19.47 -11.66 -0.25
CA GLY A 365 -20.90 -11.37 -0.03
C GLY A 365 -21.16 -10.06 0.69
N PHE A 366 -20.31 -9.05 0.47
CA PHE A 366 -20.50 -7.70 0.97
C PHE A 366 -20.64 -6.69 -0.17
N LYS A 367 -21.46 -5.68 0.07
CA LYS A 367 -21.59 -4.50 -0.78
C LYS A 367 -21.18 -3.26 0.00
N ILE A 368 -20.32 -2.43 -0.59
CA ILE A 368 -19.95 -1.14 0.00
C ILE A 368 -21.17 -0.21 -0.06
N ILE A 369 -21.58 0.34 1.08
CA ILE A 369 -22.61 1.40 1.17
C ILE A 369 -21.92 2.76 1.13
N GLU A 370 -20.87 2.93 1.94
CA GLU A 370 -20.12 4.18 2.04
C GLU A 370 -18.64 3.90 2.29
N SER A 371 -17.79 4.84 1.86
CA SER A 371 -16.37 4.85 2.19
C SER A 371 -15.94 6.26 2.57
N GLU A 372 -15.28 6.40 3.71
CA GLU A 372 -14.81 7.67 4.25
C GLU A 372 -13.31 7.67 4.50
N LYS A 373 -12.76 8.86 4.76
CA LYS A 373 -11.39 8.97 5.25
C LYS A 373 -11.34 8.53 6.71
N TYR A 374 -10.40 7.65 7.03
CA TYR A 374 -10.10 7.32 8.41
C TYR A 374 -9.17 8.39 9.01
N ARG A 375 -9.50 8.88 10.20
CA ARG A 375 -8.78 9.95 10.90
C ARG A 375 -8.17 9.43 12.19
N HIS A 376 -6.85 9.51 12.27
CA HIS A 376 -6.16 9.23 13.51
C HIS A 376 -5.95 10.51 14.30
N TYR A 377 -6.23 10.45 15.59
CA TYR A 377 -5.80 11.45 16.53
C TYR A 377 -4.49 11.02 17.15
N VAL A 378 -3.53 11.94 17.22
CA VAL A 378 -2.23 11.71 17.86
C VAL A 378 -1.83 12.94 18.67
N SER A 379 -1.08 12.73 19.75
CA SER A 379 -0.46 13.86 20.46
C SER A 379 0.61 14.49 19.57
N ILE A 380 0.75 15.83 19.65
CA ILE A 380 1.80 16.55 18.91
C ILE A 380 3.18 16.00 19.26
N HIS A 381 3.41 15.70 20.53
CA HIS A 381 4.67 15.11 21.00
C HIS A 381 4.94 13.74 20.35
N TYR A 382 3.95 12.85 20.30
CA TYR A 382 4.10 11.53 19.65
C TYR A 382 4.30 11.64 18.14
N LEU A 383 3.56 12.53 17.47
CA LEU A 383 3.75 12.79 16.04
C LEU A 383 5.17 13.27 15.75
N PHE A 384 5.68 14.19 16.55
CA PHE A 384 7.01 14.73 16.37
C PHE A 384 8.09 13.65 16.53
N GLY A 385 7.93 12.76 17.51
CA GLY A 385 8.77 11.57 17.65
C GLY A 385 8.77 10.67 16.40
N LYS A 386 7.59 10.43 15.79
CA LYS A 386 7.51 9.69 14.52
C LYS A 386 8.22 10.41 13.37
N ILE A 387 8.09 11.72 13.28
CA ILE A 387 8.74 12.51 12.22
C ILE A 387 10.26 12.46 12.38
N ILE A 388 10.78 12.65 13.61
CA ILE A 388 12.21 12.57 13.90
C ILE A 388 12.78 11.21 13.50
N ALA A 389 12.06 10.11 13.78
CA ALA A 389 12.48 8.76 13.43
C ALA A 389 12.65 8.53 11.90
N ILE A 390 12.01 9.35 11.06
CA ILE A 390 12.09 9.27 9.60
C ILE A 390 13.17 10.22 9.05
N LEU A 391 13.56 11.26 9.79
CA LEU A 391 14.50 12.27 9.33
C LEU A 391 15.97 11.78 9.40
N PRO A 392 16.86 12.36 8.57
CA PRO A 392 18.29 12.07 8.65
C PRO A 392 18.87 12.31 10.05
N LYS A 393 19.72 11.40 10.54
CA LYS A 393 20.31 11.43 11.90
C LYS A 393 20.97 12.76 12.30
N TRP A 394 21.47 13.54 11.34
CA TRP A 394 22.07 14.85 11.64
C TRP A 394 21.05 15.92 12.07
N LEU A 395 19.76 15.71 11.80
CA LEU A 395 18.65 16.55 12.27
C LEU A 395 18.04 16.06 13.58
N GLU A 396 18.38 14.86 14.06
CA GLU A 396 17.78 14.21 15.23
C GLU A 396 18.01 15.03 16.51
N LYS A 397 19.28 15.34 16.85
CA LYS A 397 19.65 16.07 18.07
C LYS A 397 18.98 17.44 18.24
N PRO A 398 18.96 18.35 17.24
CA PRO A 398 18.30 19.64 17.40
C PRO A 398 16.76 19.50 17.50
N LEU A 399 16.18 18.51 16.83
CA LEU A 399 14.73 18.27 16.88
C LEU A 399 14.28 17.61 18.18
N ASP A 400 15.09 16.71 18.75
CA ASP A 400 14.83 16.11 20.07
C ASP A 400 14.86 17.14 21.18
N TYR A 401 15.79 18.09 21.12
CA TYR A 401 15.80 19.21 22.06
C TYR A 401 14.48 20.00 21.98
N PHE A 402 13.98 20.27 20.76
CA PHE A 402 12.74 21.00 20.55
C PHE A 402 11.50 20.19 20.98
N SER A 403 11.52 18.87 20.80
CA SER A 403 10.39 17.98 21.13
C SER A 403 10.07 17.97 22.62
N SER A 404 11.08 18.24 23.47
CA SER A 404 10.92 18.37 24.92
C SER A 404 10.04 19.55 25.34
N PHE A 405 9.89 20.56 24.48
CA PHE A 405 9.03 21.72 24.72
C PHE A 405 7.61 21.55 24.15
N LEU A 406 7.35 20.48 23.40
CA LEU A 406 6.04 20.25 22.80
C LEU A 406 5.05 19.75 23.87
N PRO A 407 3.82 20.30 23.89
CA PRO A 407 2.83 19.90 24.87
C PRO A 407 2.37 18.46 24.64
N GLN A 408 2.53 17.61 25.66
CA GLN A 408 2.19 16.18 25.59
C GLN A 408 0.69 15.91 25.42
N LYS A 409 -0.18 16.83 25.88
CA LYS A 409 -1.64 16.65 25.92
C LYS A 409 -2.40 17.21 24.73
N ILE A 410 -1.75 17.98 23.84
CA ILE A 410 -2.44 18.51 22.67
C ILE A 410 -2.54 17.41 21.62
N VAL A 411 -3.78 17.01 21.34
CA VAL A 411 -4.12 15.98 20.36
C VAL A 411 -4.65 16.64 19.10
N ILE A 412 -4.11 16.26 17.95
CA ILE A 412 -4.50 16.80 16.64
C ILE A 412 -5.00 15.68 15.72
N PRO A 413 -5.98 15.96 14.84
CA PRO A 413 -6.42 15.02 13.83
C PRO A 413 -5.40 14.96 12.69
N ILE A 414 -5.11 13.74 12.24
CA ILE A 414 -4.26 13.45 11.08
C ILE A 414 -5.02 12.51 10.16
N SER A 415 -5.17 12.94 8.91
CA SER A 415 -5.62 12.07 7.84
C SER A 415 -5.08 12.58 6.51
N PHE A 416 -4.26 11.76 5.87
CA PHE A 416 -3.82 12.01 4.50
C PHE A 416 -4.73 11.29 3.48
N GLY A 417 -5.70 10.52 3.97
CA GLY A 417 -6.67 9.75 3.18
C GLY A 417 -6.09 8.47 2.57
N ASP A 418 -4.90 8.07 3.00
CA ASP A 418 -4.20 6.84 2.65
C ASP A 418 -4.62 5.65 3.54
N ILE A 419 -5.54 5.90 4.46
CA ILE A 419 -6.34 4.90 5.19
C ILE A 419 -7.81 5.29 5.02
N LYS A 420 -8.63 4.31 4.66
CA LYS A 420 -10.07 4.46 4.44
C LYS A 420 -10.85 3.64 5.44
N LEU A 421 -11.98 4.18 5.85
CA LEU A 421 -13.05 3.48 6.57
C LEU A 421 -14.09 3.05 5.53
N TYR A 422 -14.47 1.79 5.54
CA TYR A 422 -15.52 1.24 4.69
C TYR A 422 -16.70 0.80 5.55
N ILE A 423 -17.91 1.12 5.10
CA ILE A 423 -19.17 0.65 5.66
C ILE A 423 -19.82 -0.25 4.61
N CYS A 424 -20.01 -1.51 4.97
CA CYS A 424 -20.48 -2.55 4.07
C CYS A 424 -21.75 -3.21 4.60
N GLU A 425 -22.65 -3.57 3.69
CA GLU A 425 -23.83 -4.39 4.00
C GLU A 425 -23.61 -5.82 3.52
N LYS A 426 -23.99 -6.80 4.34
CA LYS A 426 -24.06 -8.20 3.92
C LYS A 426 -25.20 -8.41 2.92
N THR A 427 -24.87 -8.95 1.75
CA THR A 427 -25.82 -9.22 0.64
C THR A 427 -26.44 -10.59 0.69
#